data_AF-A1VLU3-F1
#
_entry.id   AF-A1VLU3-F1
#
_cell.length_a   1.000
_cell.length_b   1.000
_cell.length_c   1.000
_cell.angle_alpha   90.00
_cell.angle_beta   90.00
_cell.angle_gamma   90.00
#
_symmetry.space_group_name_H-M   'P 1'
#
loop_
_entity.id
_entity.type
_entity.pdbx_description
1 polymer ?
#
loop_
_entity_poly.entity_id
_entity_poly.type
_entity_poly.pdbx_seq_one_letter_code
_entity_poly.pdbx_strand_id
1 'polypeptide(L)'
;MKTSSTLPSLFACHLAQWLAAALAAFMLWGPAQASPLSSDDEKGVRAVVEGQLAALARDDARAAFSFAAPNVRRTVGSAAQFMEMVRRNYPAIYRPASAAFLKPEDHHGQVLQRVQLMDDDGNAWLAFYSLQRQKDKTWRITGCQVVPNKGRMA
;
A
#
# COMPACT_ATOMS: atom_id res chain seq x y z
N MET A 1 44.67 -4.36 -60.33
CA MET A 1 43.27 -4.30 -60.83
C MET A 1 42.35 -4.38 -59.62
N LYS A 2 41.60 -3.30 -59.35
CA LYS A 2 40.62 -3.21 -58.25
C LYS A 2 39.24 -3.42 -58.84
N THR A 3 38.54 -4.46 -58.43
CA THR A 3 37.14 -4.71 -58.77
C THR A 3 36.25 -4.20 -57.63
N SER A 4 35.38 -3.27 -57.96
CA SER A 4 34.29 -2.77 -57.12
C SER A 4 33.18 -3.81 -57.04
N SER A 5 32.65 -4.05 -55.83
CA SER A 5 31.44 -4.84 -55.62
C SER A 5 30.30 -3.88 -55.30
N THR A 6 29.30 -3.85 -56.17
CA THR A 6 28.00 -3.21 -55.98
C THR A 6 27.05 -4.19 -55.28
N LEU A 7 26.58 -3.82 -54.10
CA LEU A 7 25.56 -4.57 -53.36
C LEU A 7 24.15 -4.28 -53.94
N PRO A 8 23.25 -5.28 -54.03
CA PRO A 8 21.93 -5.12 -54.66
C PRO A 8 20.94 -4.34 -53.77
N SER A 9 20.27 -3.38 -54.39
CA SER A 9 19.31 -2.39 -53.86
C SER A 9 18.06 -2.95 -53.13
N LEU A 10 17.87 -4.27 -53.08
CA LEU A 10 16.60 -4.89 -52.62
C LEU A 10 16.53 -5.15 -51.09
N PHE A 11 17.65 -5.08 -50.35
CA PHE A 11 17.64 -5.20 -48.89
C PHE A 11 17.24 -3.91 -48.16
N ALA A 12 17.27 -2.76 -48.84
CA ALA A 12 16.99 -1.46 -48.23
C ALA A 12 15.49 -1.24 -47.94
N CYS A 13 14.58 -1.95 -48.64
CA CYS A 13 13.15 -1.66 -48.57
C CYS A 13 12.39 -2.43 -47.46
N HIS A 14 12.79 -3.66 -47.12
CA HIS A 14 12.09 -4.44 -46.08
C HIS A 14 12.54 -4.14 -44.65
N LEU A 15 13.75 -3.62 -44.43
CA LEU A 15 14.19 -3.24 -43.07
C LEU A 15 13.48 -1.97 -42.56
N ALA A 16 13.08 -1.07 -43.46
CA ALA A 16 12.41 0.18 -43.12
C ALA A 16 10.95 -0.03 -42.64
N GLN A 17 10.27 -1.07 -43.13
CA GLN A 17 8.88 -1.34 -42.76
C GLN A 17 8.70 -2.07 -41.41
N TRP A 18 9.71 -2.79 -40.92
CA TRP A 18 9.66 -3.43 -39.60
C TRP A 18 10.09 -2.50 -38.45
N LEU A 19 10.82 -1.42 -38.75
CA LEU A 19 11.18 -0.38 -37.76
C LEU A 19 10.03 0.60 -37.47
N ALA A 20 9.15 0.86 -38.42
CA ALA A 20 8.00 1.77 -38.22
C ALA A 20 6.91 1.18 -37.32
N ALA A 21 6.66 -0.14 -37.39
CA ALA A 21 5.66 -0.81 -36.56
C ALA A 21 6.08 -0.95 -35.08
N ALA A 22 7.40 -1.06 -34.81
CA ALA A 22 7.92 -1.17 -33.44
C ALA A 22 7.88 0.17 -32.68
N LEU A 23 7.97 1.31 -33.37
CA LEU A 23 7.88 2.65 -32.76
C LEU A 23 6.43 3.09 -32.48
N ALA A 24 5.46 2.64 -33.28
CA ALA A 24 4.04 2.94 -33.04
C ALA A 24 3.46 2.18 -31.83
N ALA A 25 4.02 1.00 -31.50
CA ALA A 25 3.62 0.24 -30.33
C ALA A 25 4.12 0.83 -29.01
N PHE A 26 5.12 1.75 -29.02
CA PHE A 26 5.66 2.39 -27.81
C PHE A 26 4.84 3.59 -27.31
N MET A 27 3.90 4.09 -28.12
CA MET A 27 3.15 5.35 -27.87
C MET A 27 1.80 5.17 -27.13
N LEU A 28 1.39 3.94 -26.84
CA LEU A 28 0.09 3.64 -26.21
C LEU A 28 0.17 3.40 -24.68
N TRP A 29 1.33 3.60 -24.07
CA TRP A 29 1.56 3.36 -22.65
C TRP A 29 1.52 4.73 -22.00
N GLY A 30 0.31 5.28 -21.93
CA GLY A 30 0.05 6.45 -21.11
C GLY A 30 0.46 6.15 -19.66
N PRO A 31 0.93 7.15 -18.90
CA PRO A 31 1.21 6.96 -17.49
C PRO A 31 -0.06 6.41 -16.83
N ALA A 32 0.05 5.30 -16.10
CA ALA A 32 -1.04 4.81 -15.27
C ALA A 32 -1.33 5.88 -14.21
N GLN A 33 -2.31 6.74 -14.48
CA GLN A 33 -2.76 7.73 -13.53
C GLN A 33 -3.51 6.99 -12.42
N ALA A 34 -2.90 6.93 -11.23
CA ALA A 34 -3.60 6.49 -10.03
C ALA A 34 -4.81 7.41 -9.84
N SER A 35 -6.02 6.83 -9.94
CA SER A 35 -7.24 7.60 -9.72
C SER A 35 -7.33 7.96 -8.23
N PRO A 36 -7.64 9.23 -7.90
CA PRO A 36 -7.80 9.61 -6.50
C PRO A 36 -8.93 8.80 -5.85
N LEU A 37 -8.74 8.40 -4.60
CA LEU A 37 -9.77 7.70 -3.83
C LEU A 37 -11.03 8.55 -3.68
N SER A 38 -12.19 7.90 -3.67
CA SER A 38 -13.46 8.58 -3.39
C SER A 38 -13.50 9.03 -1.92
N SER A 39 -14.24 10.09 -1.60
CA SER A 39 -14.36 10.56 -0.21
C SER A 39 -14.96 9.50 0.73
N ASP A 40 -15.86 8.65 0.21
CA ASP A 40 -16.46 7.58 0.99
C ASP A 40 -15.48 6.44 1.26
N ASP A 41 -14.64 6.09 0.28
CA ASP A 41 -13.56 5.12 0.48
C ASP A 41 -12.52 5.66 1.46
N GLU A 42 -12.17 6.95 1.39
CA GLU A 42 -11.25 7.58 2.34
C GLU A 42 -11.77 7.48 3.79
N LYS A 43 -13.05 7.79 4.01
CA LYS A 43 -13.70 7.65 5.32
C LYS A 43 -13.76 6.19 5.78
N GLY A 44 -14.11 5.26 4.88
CA GLY A 44 -14.22 3.84 5.19
C GLY A 44 -12.88 3.22 5.59
N VAL A 45 -11.82 3.56 4.88
CA VAL A 45 -10.44 3.12 5.19
C VAL A 45 -10.02 3.65 6.55
N ARG A 46 -10.21 4.96 6.80
CA ARG A 46 -9.88 5.57 8.09
C ARG A 46 -10.63 4.89 9.24
N ALA A 47 -11.95 4.71 9.10
CA ALA A 47 -12.79 4.12 10.14
C ALA A 47 -12.36 2.69 10.53
N VAL A 48 -11.85 1.90 9.57
CA VAL A 48 -11.32 0.56 9.84
C VAL A 48 -10.06 0.60 10.70
N VAL A 49 -9.13 1.52 10.40
CA VAL A 49 -7.89 1.68 11.18
C VAL A 49 -8.18 2.26 12.56
N GLU A 50 -9.04 3.27 12.66
CA GLU A 50 -9.52 3.82 13.93
C GLU A 50 -10.18 2.75 14.80
N GLY A 51 -11.07 1.95 14.21
CA GLY A 51 -11.75 0.85 14.90
C GLY A 51 -10.77 -0.19 15.46
N GLN A 52 -9.73 -0.53 14.71
CA GLN A 52 -8.69 -1.44 15.18
C GLN A 52 -7.90 -0.84 16.35
N LEU A 53 -7.41 0.40 16.22
CA LEU A 53 -6.67 1.08 17.29
C LEU A 53 -7.50 1.21 18.57
N ALA A 54 -8.78 1.57 18.45
CA ALA A 54 -9.69 1.67 19.60
C ALA A 54 -9.94 0.30 20.27
N ALA A 55 -10.02 -0.77 19.49
CA ALA A 55 -10.15 -2.12 20.03
C ALA A 55 -8.87 -2.57 20.75
N LEU A 56 -7.70 -2.30 20.18
CA LEU A 56 -6.40 -2.58 20.81
C LEU A 56 -6.25 -1.87 22.15
N ALA A 57 -6.57 -0.57 22.21
CA ALA A 57 -6.46 0.24 23.42
C ALA A 57 -7.32 -0.29 24.58
N ARG A 58 -8.45 -0.94 24.27
CA ARG A 58 -9.39 -1.57 25.23
C ARG A 58 -9.12 -3.06 25.48
N ASP A 59 -7.99 -3.58 25.03
CA ASP A 59 -7.63 -4.99 25.16
C ASP A 59 -8.61 -5.96 24.43
N ASP A 60 -9.43 -5.46 23.49
CA ASP A 60 -10.41 -6.26 22.74
C ASP A 60 -9.78 -6.93 21.52
N ALA A 61 -9.15 -8.07 21.78
CA ALA A 61 -8.50 -8.90 20.77
C ALA A 61 -9.45 -9.32 19.65
N ARG A 62 -10.70 -9.66 19.97
CA ARG A 62 -11.66 -10.17 18.99
C ARG A 62 -12.08 -9.06 18.02
N ALA A 63 -12.40 -7.88 18.53
CA ALA A 63 -12.75 -6.75 17.70
C ALA A 63 -11.54 -6.27 16.87
N ALA A 64 -10.36 -6.14 17.49
CA ALA A 64 -9.14 -5.70 16.80
C ALA A 64 -8.77 -6.64 15.64
N PHE A 65 -8.80 -7.95 15.89
CA PHE A 65 -8.53 -8.97 14.87
C PHE A 65 -9.63 -9.06 13.81
N SER A 66 -10.86 -8.60 14.12
CA SER A 66 -11.94 -8.59 13.13
C SER A 66 -11.61 -7.68 11.94
N PHE A 67 -10.87 -6.58 12.12
CA PHE A 67 -10.48 -5.69 11.02
C PHE A 67 -9.43 -6.29 10.07
N ALA A 68 -8.75 -7.37 10.48
CA ALA A 68 -7.72 -8.03 9.70
C ALA A 68 -8.29 -8.77 8.48
N ALA A 69 -7.59 -8.67 7.36
CA ALA A 69 -7.90 -9.37 6.12
C ALA A 69 -7.56 -10.87 6.20
N PRO A 70 -8.10 -11.70 5.28
CA PRO A 70 -7.89 -13.15 5.33
C PRO A 70 -6.43 -13.61 5.32
N ASN A 71 -5.53 -12.86 4.67
CA ASN A 71 -4.09 -13.17 4.67
C ASN A 71 -3.51 -13.04 6.09
N VAL A 72 -3.77 -11.93 6.79
CA VAL A 72 -3.32 -11.70 8.17
C VAL A 72 -3.92 -12.75 9.10
N ARG A 73 -5.22 -13.04 8.96
CA ARG A 73 -5.90 -14.03 9.79
C ARG A 73 -5.31 -15.43 9.63
N ARG A 74 -4.93 -15.82 8.42
CA ARG A 74 -4.29 -17.10 8.12
C ARG A 74 -2.89 -17.20 8.71
N THR A 75 -2.11 -16.12 8.65
CA THR A 75 -0.75 -16.08 9.19
C THR A 75 -0.74 -16.10 10.72
N VAL A 76 -1.65 -15.37 11.36
CA VAL A 76 -1.65 -15.20 12.82
C VAL A 76 -2.49 -16.26 13.55
N GLY A 77 -3.53 -16.79 12.91
CA GLY A 77 -4.35 -17.90 13.42
C GLY A 77 -5.50 -17.48 14.34
N SER A 78 -5.22 -16.75 15.42
CA SER A 78 -6.25 -16.39 16.42
C SER A 78 -6.16 -14.94 16.92
N ALA A 79 -7.28 -14.45 17.47
CA ALA A 79 -7.35 -13.12 18.08
C ALA A 79 -6.38 -12.98 19.28
N ALA A 80 -6.25 -14.02 20.11
CA ALA A 80 -5.35 -14.01 21.26
C ALA A 80 -3.88 -13.88 20.82
N GLN A 81 -3.45 -14.71 19.86
CA GLN A 81 -2.10 -14.64 19.29
C GLN A 81 -1.83 -13.30 18.59
N PHE A 82 -2.84 -12.75 17.91
CA PHE A 82 -2.75 -11.41 17.33
C PHE A 82 -2.46 -10.35 18.39
N MET A 83 -3.23 -10.35 19.48
CA MET A 83 -3.06 -9.38 20.55
C MET A 83 -1.68 -9.52 21.23
N GLU A 84 -1.24 -10.75 21.50
CA GLU A 84 0.10 -11.01 22.07
C GLU A 84 1.22 -10.52 21.14
N MET A 85 1.11 -10.82 19.84
CA MET A 85 2.05 -10.36 18.82
C MET A 85 2.10 -8.83 18.75
N VAL A 86 0.93 -8.15 18.77
CA VAL A 86 0.86 -6.68 18.71
C VAL A 86 1.50 -6.05 19.95
N ARG A 87 1.14 -6.51 21.16
CA ARG A 87 1.73 -6.01 22.41
C ARG A 87 3.25 -6.14 22.43
N ARG A 88 3.77 -7.27 21.96
CA ARG A 88 5.21 -7.57 21.99
C ARG A 88 6.00 -6.76 20.96
N ASN A 89 5.49 -6.69 19.73
CA ASN A 89 6.28 -6.22 18.59
C ASN A 89 5.94 -4.79 18.16
N TYR A 90 4.78 -4.26 18.56
CA TYR A 90 4.28 -2.96 18.11
C TYR A 90 3.67 -2.14 19.26
N PRO A 91 4.43 -1.84 20.33
CA PRO A 91 3.89 -1.13 21.50
C PRO A 91 3.28 0.24 21.15
N ALA A 92 3.87 0.97 20.19
CA ALA A 92 3.37 2.25 19.71
C ALA A 92 1.99 2.17 19.03
N ILE A 93 1.58 1.01 18.51
CA ILE A 93 0.24 0.77 17.97
C ILE A 93 -0.73 0.31 19.05
N TYR A 94 -0.24 -0.47 20.00
CA TYR A 94 -1.08 -1.14 20.98
C TYR A 94 -1.87 -0.16 21.85
N ARG A 95 -1.21 0.89 22.34
CA ARG A 95 -1.84 1.95 23.13
C ARG A 95 -1.09 3.27 22.91
N PRO A 96 -1.29 3.96 21.77
CA PRO A 96 -0.70 5.26 21.54
C PRO A 96 -1.34 6.31 22.45
N ALA A 97 -0.54 7.27 22.92
CA ALA A 97 -1.01 8.47 23.62
C ALA A 97 -1.81 9.38 22.68
N SER A 98 -1.43 9.45 21.39
CA SER A 98 -2.19 10.15 20.36
C SER A 98 -2.02 9.51 18.98
N ALA A 99 -3.02 9.73 18.11
CA ALA A 99 -3.01 9.27 16.73
C ALA A 99 -3.53 10.36 15.78
N ALA A 100 -2.80 10.64 14.71
CA ALA A 100 -3.18 11.57 13.66
C ALA A 100 -3.15 10.89 12.29
N PHE A 101 -4.27 10.94 11.58
CA PHE A 101 -4.47 10.26 10.30
C PHE A 101 -4.14 11.18 9.13
N LEU A 102 -3.21 10.77 8.29
CA LEU A 102 -2.97 11.43 7.01
C LEU A 102 -4.04 11.04 5.99
N LYS A 103 -4.01 11.69 4.82
CA LYS A 103 -4.87 11.32 3.71
C LYS A 103 -4.52 9.89 3.22
N PRO A 104 -5.50 8.98 3.06
CA PRO A 104 -5.26 7.68 2.44
C PRO A 104 -4.90 7.84 0.97
N GLU A 105 -4.03 6.95 0.47
CA GLU A 105 -3.53 6.98 -0.90
C GLU A 105 -3.74 5.62 -1.56
N ASP A 106 -4.18 5.61 -2.82
CA ASP A 106 -4.16 4.38 -3.63
C ASP A 106 -2.72 4.01 -3.94
N HIS A 107 -2.41 2.73 -3.77
CA HIS A 107 -1.10 2.17 -4.00
C HIS A 107 -1.25 0.77 -4.62
N HIS A 108 -1.31 0.74 -5.96
CA HIS A 108 -1.31 -0.48 -6.77
C HIS A 108 -2.40 -1.48 -6.38
N GLY A 109 -3.65 -1.02 -6.25
CA GLY A 109 -4.80 -1.88 -5.92
C GLY A 109 -4.95 -2.19 -4.43
N GLN A 110 -4.15 -1.55 -3.58
CA GLN A 110 -4.37 -1.42 -2.15
C GLN A 110 -4.47 0.05 -1.78
N VAL A 111 -5.01 0.33 -0.60
CA VAL A 111 -4.98 1.67 -0.01
C VAL A 111 -3.98 1.71 1.12
N LEU A 112 -3.13 2.73 1.12
CA LEU A 112 -2.19 3.02 2.19
C LEU A 112 -2.76 4.11 3.11
N GLN A 113 -3.05 3.77 4.36
CA GLN A 113 -3.41 4.72 5.40
C GLN A 113 -2.20 4.95 6.31
N ARG A 114 -1.64 6.15 6.24
CA ARG A 114 -0.55 6.58 7.14
C ARG A 114 -1.13 7.17 8.42
N VAL A 115 -0.58 6.78 9.56
CA VAL A 115 -1.00 7.26 10.89
C VAL A 115 0.24 7.67 11.68
N GLN A 116 0.32 8.94 12.04
CA GLN A 116 1.30 9.42 13.01
C GLN A 116 0.82 9.03 14.40
N LEU A 117 1.69 8.40 15.18
CA LEU A 117 1.42 7.93 16.53
C LEU A 117 2.43 8.57 17.48
N MET A 118 2.00 8.87 18.69
CA MET A 118 2.88 9.23 19.80
C MET A 118 2.71 8.20 20.89
N ASP A 119 3.80 7.68 21.44
CA ASP A 119 3.75 6.81 22.63
C ASP A 119 3.73 7.63 23.94
N ASP A 120 3.58 6.93 25.06
CA ASP A 120 3.51 7.56 26.39
C ASP A 120 4.84 8.23 26.81
N ASP A 121 5.97 7.83 26.19
CA ASP A 121 7.29 8.43 26.40
C ASP A 121 7.52 9.66 25.51
N GLY A 122 6.56 10.01 24.65
CA GLY A 122 6.63 11.14 23.73
C GLY A 122 7.40 10.87 22.45
N ASN A 123 7.77 9.61 22.15
CA ASN A 123 8.38 9.28 20.87
C ASN A 123 7.33 9.26 19.77
N ALA A 124 7.67 9.86 18.64
CA ALA A 124 6.82 9.85 17.45
C ALA A 124 7.12 8.63 16.56
N TRP A 125 6.05 8.04 16.04
CA TRP A 125 6.07 6.89 15.15
C TRP A 125 5.19 7.15 13.93
N LEU A 126 5.49 6.48 12.82
CA LEU A 126 4.65 6.47 11.64
C LEU A 126 4.27 5.04 11.31
N ALA A 127 2.96 4.76 11.36
CA ALA A 127 2.38 3.47 10.99
C ALA A 127 1.80 3.55 9.56
N PHE A 128 2.21 2.59 8.74
CA PHE A 128 1.77 2.39 7.36
C PHE A 128 0.82 1.21 7.32
N TYR A 129 -0.49 1.47 7.33
CA TYR A 129 -1.50 0.44 7.19
C TYR A 129 -1.79 0.20 5.71
N SER A 130 -1.64 -1.03 5.24
CA SER A 130 -2.15 -1.44 3.93
C SER A 130 -3.54 -2.04 4.11
N LEU A 131 -4.49 -1.59 3.30
CA LEU A 131 -5.87 -2.07 3.29
C LEU A 131 -6.26 -2.49 1.89
N GLN A 132 -7.16 -3.47 1.81
CA GLN A 132 -7.74 -3.91 0.56
C GLN A 132 -9.25 -4.06 0.70
N ARG A 133 -9.97 -3.62 -0.33
CA ARG A 133 -11.40 -3.84 -0.44
C ARG A 133 -11.66 -5.30 -0.77
N GLN A 134 -12.46 -5.95 0.06
CA GLN A 134 -12.83 -7.35 -0.11
C GLN A 134 -13.97 -7.50 -1.13
N LYS A 135 -14.29 -8.74 -1.50
CA LYS A 135 -15.38 -9.05 -2.44
C LYS A 135 -16.75 -8.56 -1.94
N ASP A 136 -16.94 -8.53 -0.63
CA ASP A 136 -18.15 -8.02 0.04
C ASP A 136 -18.16 -6.48 0.17
N LYS A 137 -17.22 -5.79 -0.50
CA LYS A 137 -17.00 -4.34 -0.47
C LYS A 137 -16.50 -3.77 0.86
N THR A 138 -16.25 -4.60 1.87
CA THR A 138 -15.67 -4.14 3.15
C THR A 138 -14.17 -3.87 3.02
N TRP A 139 -13.67 -2.88 3.75
CA TRP A 139 -12.22 -2.65 3.88
C TRP A 139 -11.65 -3.55 4.97
N ARG A 140 -10.47 -4.13 4.72
CA ARG A 140 -9.73 -4.94 5.71
C ARG A 140 -8.25 -4.63 5.64
N ILE A 141 -7.59 -4.71 6.80
CA ILE A 141 -6.15 -4.45 6.94
C ILE A 141 -5.38 -5.70 6.49
N THR A 142 -4.57 -5.53 5.44
CA THR A 142 -3.72 -6.58 4.87
C THR A 142 -2.32 -6.59 5.50
N GLY A 143 -1.92 -5.51 6.15
CA GLY A 143 -0.62 -5.38 6.82
C GLY A 143 -0.46 -4.05 7.54
N CYS A 144 0.54 -3.99 8.41
CA CYS A 144 0.96 -2.76 9.07
C CYS A 144 2.47 -2.78 9.28
N GLN A 145 3.14 -1.66 8.95
CA GLN A 145 4.54 -1.44 9.26
C GLN A 145 4.68 -0.18 10.10
N VAL A 146 5.54 -0.22 11.12
CA VAL A 146 5.80 0.93 12.00
C VAL A 146 7.27 1.31 11.89
N VAL A 147 7.53 2.61 11.76
CA VAL A 147 8.89 3.17 11.79
C VAL A 147 8.94 4.36 12.75
N PRO A 148 10.08 4.63 13.39
CA PRO A 148 10.28 5.88 14.13
C PRO A 148 10.08 7.09 13.21
N ASN A 149 9.32 8.08 13.67
CA ASN A 149 9.10 9.32 12.96
C ASN A 149 10.00 10.41 13.55
N LYS A 150 11.16 10.63 12.94
CA LYS A 150 12.10 11.68 13.38
C LYS A 150 11.66 13.11 12.99
N GLY A 151 10.51 13.26 12.33
CA GLY A 151 9.92 14.55 12.02
C GLY A 151 9.19 15.15 13.22
N ARG A 152 9.55 16.39 13.59
CA ARG A 152 8.85 17.17 14.62
C ARG A 152 7.38 17.30 14.20
N MET A 153 6.45 16.87 15.05
CA MET A 153 5.04 17.21 14.88
C MET A 153 4.94 18.73 15.05
N ALA A 154 4.74 19.45 13.94
CA ALA A 154 4.56 20.89 13.91
C ALA A 154 3.09 21.23 14.14
#